data_AF-A0A6J7HEY7-F1
#
_entry.id   AF-A0A6J7HEY7-F1
#
_cell.length_a   1.000
_cell.length_b   1.000
_cell.length_c   1.000
_cell.angle_alpha   90.00
_cell.angle_beta   90.00
_cell.angle_gamma   90.00
#
_symmetry.space_group_name_H-M   'P 1'
#
loop_
_entity.id
_entity.type
_entity.pdbx_description
1 polymer ?
#
loop_
_entity_poly.entity_id
_entity_poly.type
_entity_poly.pdbx_seq_one_letter_code
_entity_poly.pdbx_strand_id
1 'polypeptide(L)'
;MSNQIETSFQVQLDNRDRATVFARAFLAFPVFIFLSSFSVETFFNSNSLQTYGLLVLPVVLALLFRGVYPSYVLVFNKALFGLGNRVWVYMSLLTDEYPSIEESGVVRITYPEVEGGKTLSRGLPLIKWFLAIPLYIVGFVYIIYGFIMLALAWFNILFTGSMPQASADAIVRVNQYWNRIYGYAVILVTDEYPSFSL
;
A
#
# COMPACT_ATOMS: atom_id res chain seq x y z
N MET A 1 -18.55 10.89 -5.96
CA MET A 1 -17.33 10.49 -5.23
C MET A 1 -16.87 9.17 -5.85
N SER A 2 -15.57 8.99 -6.10
CA SER A 2 -15.06 7.72 -6.65
C SER A 2 -15.24 6.63 -5.60
N ASN A 3 -15.66 5.43 -6.00
CA ASN A 3 -15.84 4.31 -5.07
C ASN A 3 -14.52 3.53 -4.87
N GLN A 4 -13.40 4.25 -4.80
CA GLN A 4 -12.04 3.69 -4.72
C GLN A 4 -11.36 4.08 -3.40
N ILE A 5 -10.24 3.43 -3.09
CA ILE A 5 -9.39 3.85 -1.98
C ILE A 5 -8.74 5.18 -2.32
N GLU A 6 -8.90 6.16 -1.45
CA GLU A 6 -8.22 7.44 -1.52
C GLU A 6 -7.14 7.49 -0.44
N THR A 7 -5.88 7.70 -0.84
CA THR A 7 -4.77 7.81 0.10
C THR A 7 -4.16 9.20 0.03
N SER A 8 -3.97 9.81 1.20
CA SER A 8 -3.26 11.07 1.36
C SER A 8 -2.07 10.88 2.30
N PHE A 9 -0.95 11.51 1.95
CA PHE A 9 0.30 11.44 2.69
C PHE A 9 0.68 12.83 3.17
N GLN A 10 1.14 12.93 4.41
CA GLN A 10 1.84 14.11 4.88
C GLN A 10 3.30 14.03 4.41
N VAL A 11 3.67 14.90 3.48
CA VAL A 11 5.01 14.93 2.90
C VAL A 11 5.83 16.03 3.58
N GLN A 12 7.03 15.68 4.02
CA GLN A 12 7.99 16.64 4.53
C GLN A 12 8.99 17.01 3.43
N LEU A 13 8.99 18.26 2.97
CA LEU A 13 9.90 18.69 1.91
C LEU A 13 11.24 19.22 2.45
N ASP A 14 11.17 20.01 3.51
CA ASP A 14 12.31 20.76 4.05
C ASP A 14 12.84 20.19 5.36
N ASN A 15 14.05 20.63 5.71
CA ASN A 15 14.76 20.29 6.96
C ASN A 15 14.89 18.77 7.16
N ARG A 16 15.36 18.07 6.13
CA ARG A 16 15.49 16.61 6.15
C ARG A 16 16.75 16.17 6.88
N ASP A 17 16.64 15.13 7.71
CA ASP A 17 17.78 14.56 8.41
C ASP A 17 18.58 13.61 7.49
N ARG A 18 19.78 14.04 7.11
CA ARG A 18 20.68 13.34 6.19
C ARG A 18 21.15 11.99 6.75
N ALA A 19 21.41 11.91 8.06
CA ALA A 19 21.92 10.69 8.67
C ALA A 19 20.84 9.60 8.67
N THR A 20 19.62 9.98 9.05
CA THR A 20 18.44 9.10 9.01
C THR A 20 18.13 8.66 7.58
N VAL A 21 18.23 9.56 6.60
CA VAL A 21 18.01 9.25 5.17
C VAL A 21 19.04 8.26 4.63
N PHE A 22 20.32 8.43 4.99
CA PHE A 22 21.39 7.51 4.58
C PHE A 22 21.20 6.12 5.21
N ALA A 23 20.96 6.07 6.52
CA ALA A 23 20.82 4.82 7.28
C ALA A 23 19.43 4.18 7.17
N ARG A 24 18.54 4.70 6.32
CA ARG A 24 17.11 4.40 6.38
C ARG A 24 16.76 2.92 6.21
N ALA A 25 17.43 2.23 5.30
CA ALA A 25 17.24 0.80 5.09
C ALA A 25 17.60 -0.02 6.35
N PHE A 26 18.61 0.42 7.10
CA PHE A 26 19.00 -0.21 8.36
C PHE A 26 18.04 0.16 9.50
N LEU A 27 17.66 1.43 9.61
CA LEU A 27 16.70 1.90 10.63
C LEU A 27 15.31 1.26 10.46
N ALA A 28 14.90 0.99 9.23
CA ALA A 28 13.63 0.32 8.94
C ALA A 28 13.62 -1.17 9.31
N PHE A 29 14.78 -1.77 9.60
CA PHE A 29 14.90 -3.21 9.83
C PHE A 29 13.98 -3.73 10.96
N PRO A 30 13.87 -3.09 12.14
CA PRO A 30 13.00 -3.58 13.22
C PRO A 30 11.52 -3.57 12.84
N VAL A 31 11.02 -2.47 12.25
CA VAL A 31 9.63 -2.39 11.82
C VAL A 31 9.35 -3.32 10.66
N PHE A 32 10.33 -3.58 9.79
CA PHE A 32 10.21 -4.54 8.71
C PHE A 32 10.08 -5.97 9.25
N ILE A 33 10.87 -6.36 10.25
CA ILE A 33 10.72 -7.64 10.96
C ILE A 33 9.33 -7.74 11.58
N PHE A 34 8.89 -6.69 12.30
CA PHE A 34 7.57 -6.67 12.91
C PHE A 34 6.46 -6.84 11.87
N LEU A 35 6.49 -6.10 10.76
CA LEU A 35 5.53 -6.24 9.68
C LEU A 35 5.56 -7.64 9.05
N SER A 36 6.76 -8.21 8.88
CA SER A 36 6.96 -9.54 8.32
C SER A 36 6.41 -10.63 9.25
N SER A 37 6.34 -10.39 10.56
CA SER A 37 5.76 -11.36 11.51
C SER A 37 4.26 -11.62 11.28
N PHE A 38 3.56 -10.72 10.58
CA PHE A 38 2.18 -10.91 10.17
C PHE A 38 2.03 -11.72 8.88
N SER A 39 3.11 -12.09 8.19
CA SER A 39 3.02 -12.84 6.94
C SER A 39 2.31 -14.18 7.17
N VAL A 40 1.25 -14.43 6.41
CA VAL A 40 0.52 -15.69 6.45
C VAL A 40 1.12 -16.60 5.38
N GLU A 41 1.88 -17.62 5.79
CA GLU A 41 2.30 -18.69 4.90
C GLU A 41 1.05 -19.46 4.43
N THR A 42 0.83 -19.56 3.11
CA THR A 42 -0.39 -20.17 2.54
C THR A 42 -0.14 -21.60 2.08
N PHE A 43 -1.11 -22.48 2.38
CA PHE A 43 -1.14 -23.95 2.33
C PHE A 43 -0.64 -24.74 1.08
N PHE A 44 -0.15 -24.10 -0.01
CA PHE A 44 0.15 -24.81 -1.27
C PHE A 44 1.52 -24.53 -1.92
N ASN A 45 2.51 -23.89 -1.27
CA ASN A 45 3.84 -23.79 -1.90
C ASN A 45 5.03 -23.67 -0.94
N SER A 46 6.10 -24.39 -1.27
CA SER A 46 7.46 -24.27 -0.77
C SER A 46 8.27 -23.12 -1.42
N ASN A 47 7.64 -22.31 -2.28
CA ASN A 47 8.24 -21.12 -2.89
C ASN A 47 7.57 -19.83 -2.40
N SER A 48 8.19 -19.21 -1.40
CA SER A 48 8.55 -17.78 -1.25
C SER A 48 7.84 -16.69 -2.08
N LEU A 49 6.53 -16.75 -2.29
CA LEU A 49 5.73 -15.55 -2.57
C LEU A 49 4.96 -15.19 -1.30
N GLN A 50 5.69 -14.56 -0.37
CA GLN A 50 5.17 -13.98 0.87
C GLN A 50 4.11 -12.93 0.50
N THR A 51 2.85 -13.33 0.52
CA THR A 51 1.74 -12.38 0.55
C THR A 51 1.73 -11.80 1.95
N TYR A 52 2.16 -10.55 2.10
CA TYR A 52 2.16 -9.84 3.37
C TYR A 52 0.76 -9.88 3.98
N GLY A 53 0.61 -10.70 5.02
CA GLY A 53 -0.39 -10.73 6.09
C GLY A 53 -1.86 -10.37 5.85
N LEU A 54 -2.30 -9.93 4.68
CA LEU A 54 -3.69 -9.59 4.41
C LEU A 54 -4.49 -10.89 4.26
N LEU A 55 -5.60 -10.96 4.99
CA LEU A 55 -6.50 -12.10 4.95
C LEU A 55 -7.38 -11.96 3.72
N VAL A 56 -6.97 -12.58 2.62
CA VAL A 56 -7.72 -12.54 1.35
C VAL A 56 -8.63 -13.75 1.20
N LEU A 57 -8.12 -14.95 1.50
CA LEU A 57 -8.88 -16.19 1.32
C LEU A 57 -10.20 -16.22 2.12
N PRO A 58 -10.24 -15.83 3.41
CA PRO A 58 -11.51 -15.75 4.15
C PRO A 58 -12.51 -14.77 3.52
N VAL A 59 -12.03 -13.64 2.98
CA VAL A 59 -12.88 -12.64 2.29
C VAL A 59 -13.46 -13.23 1.03
N VAL A 60 -12.63 -13.85 0.18
CA VAL A 60 -13.07 -14.47 -1.07
C VAL A 60 -14.15 -15.52 -0.79
N LEU A 61 -13.93 -16.43 0.17
CA LEU A 61 -14.91 -17.47 0.51
C LEU A 61 -16.20 -16.88 1.10
N ALA A 62 -16.09 -15.90 2.00
CA ALA A 62 -17.26 -15.26 2.61
C ALA A 62 -18.08 -14.46 1.57
N LEU A 63 -17.43 -13.76 0.65
CA LEU A 63 -18.11 -13.07 -0.45
C LEU A 63 -18.76 -14.07 -1.43
N LEU A 64 -18.07 -15.15 -1.80
CA LEU A 64 -18.60 -16.15 -2.73
C LEU A 64 -19.83 -16.87 -2.16
N PHE A 65 -19.71 -17.42 -0.95
CA PHE A 65 -20.74 -18.30 -0.38
C PHE A 65 -21.81 -17.56 0.40
N ARG A 66 -21.47 -16.42 1.02
CA ARG A 66 -22.40 -15.66 1.87
C ARG A 66 -22.72 -14.28 1.30
N GLY A 67 -21.88 -13.71 0.44
CA GLY A 67 -22.01 -12.32 0.00
C GLY A 67 -21.81 -11.33 1.14
N VAL A 68 -20.97 -11.70 2.11
CA VAL A 68 -20.69 -10.89 3.30
C VAL A 68 -19.18 -10.69 3.40
N TYR A 69 -18.76 -9.44 3.64
CA TYR A 69 -17.40 -9.13 4.02
C TYR A 69 -17.29 -9.22 5.55
N PRO A 70 -16.56 -10.19 6.12
CA PRO A 70 -16.43 -10.31 7.57
C PRO A 70 -15.79 -9.06 8.19
N SER A 71 -16.47 -8.43 9.14
CA SER A 71 -16.04 -7.15 9.73
C SER A 71 -14.67 -7.23 10.39
N TYR A 72 -14.37 -8.32 11.11
CA TYR A 72 -13.08 -8.53 11.75
C TYR A 72 -11.93 -8.66 10.74
N VAL A 73 -12.18 -9.31 9.60
CA VAL A 73 -11.19 -9.38 8.50
C VAL A 73 -10.98 -8.01 7.88
N LEU A 74 -12.06 -7.25 7.67
CA LEU A 74 -11.98 -5.89 7.12
C LEU A 74 -11.12 -4.99 8.01
N VAL A 75 -11.39 -4.99 9.32
CA VAL A 75 -10.64 -4.19 10.31
C VAL A 75 -9.17 -4.58 10.30
N PHE A 76 -8.86 -5.87 10.31
CA PHE A 76 -7.48 -6.35 10.26
C PHE A 76 -6.77 -5.95 8.96
N ASN A 77 -7.41 -6.14 7.80
CA ASN A 77 -6.83 -5.75 6.52
C ASN A 77 -6.60 -4.23 6.43
N LYS A 78 -7.51 -3.42 6.96
CA LYS A 78 -7.34 -1.95 7.03
C LYS A 78 -6.15 -1.58 7.92
N ALA A 79 -6.05 -2.16 9.11
CA ALA A 79 -4.97 -1.89 10.05
C ALA A 79 -3.60 -2.27 9.46
N LEU A 80 -3.47 -3.48 8.91
CA LEU A 80 -2.21 -3.95 8.33
C LEU A 80 -1.82 -3.15 7.09
N PHE A 81 -2.79 -2.80 6.23
CA PHE A 81 -2.54 -1.98 5.05
C PHE A 81 -2.11 -0.55 5.41
N GLY A 82 -2.69 0.03 6.46
CA GLY A 82 -2.28 1.33 7.01
C GLY A 82 -0.85 1.28 7.54
N LEU A 83 -0.50 0.26 8.34
CA LEU A 83 0.86 0.05 8.82
C LEU A 83 1.85 -0.14 7.66
N GLY A 84 1.52 -0.98 6.69
CA GLY A 84 2.35 -1.21 5.50
C GLY A 84 2.63 0.08 4.72
N ASN A 85 1.61 0.92 4.54
CA ASN A 85 1.77 2.23 3.92
C ASN A 85 2.67 3.17 4.75
N ARG A 86 2.53 3.21 6.08
CA ARG A 86 3.43 4.01 6.95
C ARG A 86 4.89 3.59 6.78
N VAL A 87 5.16 2.29 6.76
CA VAL A 87 6.51 1.76 6.51
C VAL A 87 7.00 2.13 5.11
N TRP A 88 6.13 2.04 4.11
CA TRP A 88 6.47 2.41 2.73
C TRP A 88 6.81 3.89 2.57
N VAL A 89 6.02 4.79 3.19
CA VAL A 89 6.22 6.25 3.16
C VAL A 89 7.53 6.63 3.84
N TYR A 90 7.87 5.97 4.95
CA TYR A 90 9.18 6.11 5.57
C TYR A 90 10.30 5.63 4.63
N MET A 91 10.21 4.41 4.10
CA MET A 91 11.23 3.84 3.20
C MET A 91 11.45 4.66 1.92
N SER A 92 10.40 5.27 1.40
CA SER A 92 10.41 6.09 0.18
C SER A 92 10.78 7.56 0.41
N LEU A 93 11.29 7.89 1.61
CA LEU A 93 11.76 9.23 1.98
C LEU A 93 10.68 10.32 2.01
N LEU A 94 9.40 9.97 2.05
CA LEU A 94 8.33 10.98 2.08
C LEU A 94 8.21 11.67 3.45
N THR A 95 8.59 10.99 4.52
CA THR A 95 8.62 11.52 5.90
C THR A 95 9.94 11.14 6.59
N ASP A 96 10.39 11.96 7.56
CA ASP A 96 11.48 11.59 8.48
C ASP A 96 11.02 10.92 9.77
N GLU A 97 9.73 10.99 10.08
CA GLU A 97 9.18 10.36 11.26
C GLU A 97 9.25 8.83 11.16
N TYR A 98 9.80 8.19 12.20
CA TYR A 98 9.83 6.73 12.28
C TYR A 98 8.39 6.18 12.29
N PRO A 99 8.08 5.12 11.51
CA PRO A 99 6.70 4.67 11.36
C PRO A 99 6.11 4.20 12.69
N SER A 100 5.04 4.87 13.12
CA SER A 100 4.24 4.44 14.27
C SER A 100 3.56 3.11 13.96
N ILE A 101 3.53 2.22 14.96
CA ILE A 101 2.78 0.96 14.91
C ILE A 101 1.28 1.27 14.86
N GLU A 102 0.86 2.23 15.67
CA GLU A 102 -0.52 2.71 15.75
C GLU A 102 -0.85 3.70 14.62
N GLU A 103 -2.15 4.02 14.49
CA GLU A 103 -2.62 5.03 13.55
C GLU A 103 -1.97 6.39 13.82
N SER A 104 -1.50 7.04 12.75
CA SER A 104 -0.84 8.36 12.82
C SER A 104 -1.33 9.26 11.69
N GLY A 105 -1.20 10.57 11.86
CA GLY A 105 -1.63 11.57 10.86
C GLY A 105 -0.79 11.58 9.57
N VAL A 106 0.33 10.85 9.53
CA VAL A 106 1.26 10.81 8.40
C VAL A 106 0.61 10.17 7.16
N VAL A 107 -0.23 9.16 7.37
CA VAL A 107 -0.90 8.41 6.30
C VAL A 107 -2.38 8.34 6.61
N ARG A 108 -3.19 8.94 5.75
CA ARG A 108 -4.65 8.87 5.86
C ARG A 108 -5.22 8.14 4.66
N ILE A 109 -5.84 7.00 4.92
CA ILE A 109 -6.47 6.14 3.92
C ILE A 109 -7.97 6.17 4.13
N THR A 110 -8.69 6.69 3.15
CA THR A 110 -10.15 6.67 3.12
C THR A 110 -10.60 5.45 2.31
N TYR A 111 -11.43 4.62 2.93
CA TYR A 111 -11.97 3.41 2.30
C TYR A 111 -13.41 3.66 1.86
N PRO A 112 -13.83 3.10 0.72
CA PRO A 112 -15.23 3.13 0.33
C PRO A 112 -16.12 2.37 1.32
N GLU A 113 -17.40 2.70 1.33
CA GLU A 113 -18.39 2.02 2.16
C GLU A 113 -18.71 0.63 1.59
N VAL A 114 -18.42 -0.40 2.38
CA VAL A 114 -18.58 -1.80 1.95
C VAL A 114 -19.95 -2.38 2.38
N GLU A 115 -20.73 -1.69 3.23
CA GLU A 115 -22.03 -2.16 3.78
C GLU A 115 -22.06 -3.65 4.19
N GLY A 116 -20.97 -4.15 4.79
CA GLY A 116 -20.86 -5.56 5.17
C GLY A 116 -20.75 -6.54 4.00
N GLY A 117 -20.39 -6.06 2.81
CA GLY A 117 -20.20 -6.82 1.57
C GLY A 117 -21.40 -6.81 0.63
N LYS A 118 -22.51 -6.15 0.97
CA LYS A 118 -23.73 -6.12 0.14
C LYS A 118 -23.53 -5.38 -1.18
N THR A 119 -22.66 -4.38 -1.19
CA THR A 119 -22.30 -3.61 -2.38
C THR A 119 -21.31 -4.34 -3.28
N LEU A 120 -20.75 -5.45 -2.81
CA LEU A 120 -19.76 -6.25 -3.53
C LEU A 120 -20.43 -7.45 -4.20
N SER A 121 -20.04 -7.68 -5.45
CA SER A 121 -20.46 -8.84 -6.21
C SER A 121 -19.80 -10.12 -5.70
N ARG A 122 -20.58 -11.20 -5.74
CA ARG A 122 -20.16 -12.51 -5.20
C ARG A 122 -19.08 -13.18 -6.03
N GLY A 123 -19.16 -13.06 -7.37
CA GLY A 123 -18.29 -13.80 -8.30
C GLY A 123 -17.05 -13.03 -8.78
N LEU A 124 -17.03 -11.69 -8.69
CA LEU A 124 -15.88 -10.92 -9.14
C LEU A 124 -14.58 -11.21 -8.35
N PRO A 125 -14.57 -11.52 -7.04
CA PRO A 125 -13.32 -11.77 -6.32
C PRO A 125 -12.37 -12.77 -6.98
N LEU A 126 -12.88 -13.77 -7.72
CA LEU A 126 -12.06 -14.74 -8.47
C LEU A 126 -11.48 -14.15 -9.77
N ILE A 127 -12.26 -13.33 -10.46
CA ILE A 127 -11.93 -12.79 -11.78
C ILE A 127 -11.05 -11.54 -11.65
N LYS A 128 -11.17 -10.79 -10.56
CA LYS A 128 -10.42 -9.54 -10.31
C LYS A 128 -8.91 -9.70 -10.41
N TRP A 129 -8.38 -10.85 -10.00
CA TRP A 129 -6.93 -11.11 -10.02
C TRP A 129 -6.42 -11.21 -11.45
N PHE A 130 -7.22 -11.79 -12.35
CA PHE A 130 -6.94 -11.82 -13.77
C PHE A 130 -7.10 -10.42 -14.41
N LEU A 131 -8.16 -9.69 -14.07
CA LEU A 131 -8.38 -8.33 -14.56
C LEU A 131 -7.35 -7.32 -14.03
N ALA A 132 -6.66 -7.65 -12.94
CA ALA A 132 -5.57 -6.84 -12.40
C ALA A 132 -4.25 -7.02 -13.15
N ILE A 133 -4.11 -8.03 -14.03
CA ILE A 133 -2.87 -8.27 -14.79
C ILE A 133 -2.44 -7.03 -15.60
N PRO A 134 -3.31 -6.38 -16.40
CA PRO A 134 -2.95 -5.13 -17.08
C PRO A 134 -2.51 -4.01 -16.12
N LEU A 135 -3.17 -3.90 -14.96
CA LEU A 135 -2.83 -2.90 -13.95
C LEU A 135 -1.45 -3.17 -13.34
N TYR A 136 -1.10 -4.44 -13.12
CA TYR A 136 0.24 -4.81 -12.63
C TYR A 136 1.33 -4.54 -13.66
N ILE A 137 1.07 -4.76 -14.95
CA ILE A 137 2.02 -4.45 -16.03
C ILE A 137 2.32 -2.94 -16.04
N VAL A 138 1.29 -2.10 -16.01
CA VAL A 138 1.46 -0.64 -15.94
C VAL A 138 2.09 -0.22 -14.61
N GLY A 139 1.68 -0.85 -13.51
CA GLY A 139 2.24 -0.62 -12.18
C GLY A 139 3.73 -0.92 -12.11
N PHE A 140 4.20 -1.95 -12.82
CA PHE A 140 5.62 -2.28 -12.90
C PHE A 140 6.42 -1.15 -13.56
N VAL A 141 5.91 -0.54 -14.63
CA VAL A 141 6.52 0.64 -15.25
C VAL A 141 6.57 1.81 -14.26
N TYR A 142 5.49 2.03 -13.50
CA TYR A 142 5.43 3.06 -12.46
C TYR A 142 6.38 2.80 -11.28
N ILE A 143 6.65 1.55 -10.93
CA ILE A 143 7.69 1.22 -9.94
C ILE A 143 9.06 1.67 -10.44
N ILE A 144 9.41 1.39 -11.70
CA ILE A 144 10.70 1.82 -12.26
C ILE A 144 10.81 3.34 -12.23
N TYR A 145 9.76 4.05 -12.66
CA TYR A 145 9.70 5.50 -12.59
C TYR A 145 9.84 6.04 -11.16
N GLY A 146 9.09 5.48 -10.21
CA GLY A 146 9.16 5.84 -8.80
C GLY A 146 10.54 5.57 -8.19
N PHE A 147 11.20 4.47 -8.57
CA PHE A 147 12.54 4.12 -8.11
C PHE A 147 13.59 5.11 -8.61
N ILE A 148 13.50 5.55 -9.87
CA ILE A 148 14.37 6.61 -10.40
C ILE A 148 14.16 7.91 -9.61
N MET A 149 12.91 8.31 -9.38
CA MET A 149 12.59 9.52 -8.61
C MET A 149 13.05 9.43 -7.16
N LEU A 150 12.97 8.25 -6.54
CA LEU A 150 13.48 7.95 -5.22
C LEU A 150 15.00 8.07 -5.14
N ALA A 151 15.73 7.53 -6.13
CA ALA A 151 17.18 7.67 -6.20
C ALA A 151 17.59 9.15 -6.33
N LEU A 152 16.93 9.91 -7.21
CA LEU A 152 17.17 11.36 -7.35
C LEU A 152 16.88 12.13 -6.05
N ALA A 153 15.77 11.80 -5.39
CA ALA A 153 15.42 12.35 -4.09
C ALA A 153 16.48 12.05 -3.03
N TRP A 154 16.93 10.80 -2.96
CA TRP A 154 17.94 10.36 -2.01
C TRP A 154 19.25 11.15 -2.17
N PHE A 155 19.78 11.24 -3.40
CA PHE A 155 20.96 12.06 -3.66
C PHE A 155 20.73 13.52 -3.31
N ASN A 156 19.60 14.11 -3.72
CA ASN A 156 19.35 15.51 -3.43
C ASN A 156 19.30 15.79 -1.92
N ILE A 157 18.60 14.96 -1.14
CA ILE A 157 18.51 15.11 0.31
C ILE A 157 19.89 15.00 0.97
N LEU A 158 20.77 14.09 0.52
CA LEU A 158 22.09 13.96 1.12
C LEU A 158 22.96 15.21 0.92
N PHE A 159 22.87 15.86 -0.24
CA PHE A 159 23.67 17.06 -0.53
C PHE A 159 23.03 18.34 0.01
N THR A 160 21.72 18.53 -0.23
CA THR A 160 21.01 19.79 0.05
C THR A 160 20.21 19.76 1.36
N GLY A 161 19.82 18.58 1.85
CA GLY A 161 18.89 18.43 2.98
C GLY A 161 17.44 18.75 2.62
N SER A 162 17.13 18.82 1.32
CA SER A 162 15.78 19.13 0.81
C SER A 162 15.29 18.05 -0.15
N MET A 163 14.02 17.69 -0.03
CA MET A 163 13.34 16.76 -0.93
C MET A 163 12.79 17.53 -2.13
N PRO A 164 13.18 17.21 -3.38
CA PRO A 164 12.63 17.87 -4.54
C PRO A 164 11.15 17.50 -4.71
N GLN A 165 10.29 18.52 -4.86
CA GLN A 165 8.83 18.37 -4.94
C GLN A 165 8.41 17.42 -6.07
N ALA A 166 9.07 17.48 -7.23
CA ALA A 166 8.78 16.59 -8.36
C ALA A 166 8.96 15.10 -8.01
N SER A 167 10.01 14.77 -7.24
CA SER A 167 10.24 13.40 -6.77
C SER A 167 9.20 12.97 -5.75
N ALA A 168 8.86 13.86 -4.81
CA ALA A 168 7.85 13.57 -3.79
C ALA A 168 6.48 13.30 -4.43
N ASP A 169 6.03 14.18 -5.33
CA ASP A 169 4.76 14.03 -6.04
C ASP A 169 4.72 12.75 -6.89
N ALA A 170 5.83 12.40 -7.55
CA ALA A 170 5.94 11.16 -8.30
C ALA A 170 5.77 9.92 -7.41
N ILE A 171 6.50 9.86 -6.30
CA ILE A 171 6.45 8.74 -5.36
C ILE A 171 5.04 8.61 -4.75
N VAL A 172 4.42 9.73 -4.36
CA VAL A 172 3.04 9.77 -3.85
C VAL A 172 2.06 9.18 -4.85
N ARG A 173 2.09 9.65 -6.11
CA ARG A 173 1.17 9.17 -7.14
C ARG A 173 1.36 7.69 -7.45
N VAL A 174 2.61 7.22 -7.53
CA VAL A 174 2.93 5.80 -7.72
C VAL A 174 2.35 4.98 -6.56
N ASN A 175 2.49 5.45 -5.33
CA ASN A 175 1.94 4.75 -4.17
C ASN A 175 0.40 4.73 -4.17
N GLN A 176 -0.26 5.86 -4.49
CA GLN A 176 -1.71 5.93 -4.66
C GLN A 176 -2.24 4.98 -5.73
N TYR A 177 -1.49 4.81 -6.83
CA TYR A 177 -1.81 3.84 -7.87
C TYR A 177 -1.80 2.40 -7.33
N TRP A 178 -0.72 2.00 -6.65
CA TRP A 178 -0.65 0.67 -6.04
C TRP A 178 -1.74 0.46 -4.99
N ASN A 179 -2.04 1.48 -4.18
CA ASN A 179 -3.09 1.39 -3.17
C ASN A 179 -4.47 1.15 -3.74
N ARG A 180 -4.80 1.74 -4.91
CA ARG A 180 -6.04 1.44 -5.64
C ARG A 180 -6.08 -0.01 -6.10
N ILE A 181 -4.98 -0.55 -6.61
CA ILE A 181 -4.90 -1.97 -7.00
C ILE A 181 -5.07 -2.89 -5.78
N TYR A 182 -4.41 -2.59 -4.66
CA TYR A 182 -4.58 -3.36 -3.42
C TYR A 182 -6.04 -3.33 -2.94
N GLY A 183 -6.70 -2.17 -2.98
CA GLY A 183 -8.12 -2.05 -2.64
C GLY A 183 -9.04 -2.89 -3.51
N TYR A 184 -8.79 -2.89 -4.82
CA TYR A 184 -9.59 -3.62 -5.80
C TYR A 184 -9.34 -5.14 -5.75
N ALA A 185 -8.08 -5.59 -5.80
CA ALA A 185 -7.73 -6.99 -6.05
C ALA A 185 -7.35 -7.79 -4.80
N VAL A 186 -6.87 -7.14 -3.74
CA VAL A 186 -6.34 -7.83 -2.55
C VAL A 186 -7.28 -7.68 -1.36
N ILE A 187 -7.58 -6.44 -0.96
CA ILE A 187 -8.50 -6.16 0.16
C ILE A 187 -9.96 -6.38 -0.28
N LEU A 188 -10.26 -6.25 -1.57
CA LEU A 188 -11.61 -6.45 -2.14
C LEU A 188 -12.66 -5.49 -1.55
N VAL A 189 -12.29 -4.23 -1.30
CA VAL A 189 -13.24 -3.22 -0.77
C VAL A 189 -14.06 -2.52 -1.85
N THR A 190 -13.70 -2.68 -3.13
CA THR A 190 -14.38 -2.05 -4.25
C THR A 190 -14.43 -2.95 -5.46
N ASP A 191 -15.55 -2.90 -6.20
CA ASP A 191 -15.73 -3.53 -7.52
C ASP A 191 -15.43 -2.59 -8.67
N GLU A 192 -15.19 -1.30 -8.41
CA GLU A 192 -14.84 -0.31 -9.42
C GLU A 192 -13.43 -0.58 -9.96
N TYR A 193 -13.29 -0.68 -11.28
CA TYR A 193 -12.00 -0.93 -11.91
C TYR A 193 -11.06 0.29 -11.76
N PRO A 194 -9.84 0.13 -11.21
CA PRO A 194 -8.89 1.23 -11.03
C PRO A 194 -8.54 1.92 -12.36
N SER A 195 -8.35 3.24 -12.32
CA SER A 195 -7.82 3.95 -13.48
C SER A 195 -6.33 3.67 -13.67
N PHE A 196 -5.88 3.67 -14.93
CA PHE A 196 -4.46 3.54 -15.28
C PHE A 196 -3.64 4.81 -14.97
N SER A 197 -4.29 5.91 -14.62
CA SER A 197 -3.62 7.19 -14.38
C SER A 197 -3.00 7.26 -12.99
N LEU A 198 -1.85 7.92 -12.91
CA LEU A 198 -1.23 8.40 -11.68
C LEU A 198 -2.02 9.55 -11.03
#